data_AF-A0A660ND41-F1
#
_entry.id   AF-A0A660ND41-F1
#
_cell.length_a   1.000
_cell.length_b   1.000
_cell.length_c   1.000
_cell.angle_alpha   90.00
_cell.angle_beta   90.00
_cell.angle_gamma   90.00
#
_symmetry.space_group_name_H-M   'P 1'
#
loop_
_entity.id
_entity.type
_entity.pdbx_description
1 polymer ?
#
loop_
_entity_poly.entity_id
_entity_poly.type
_entity_poly.pdbx_seq_one_letter_code
_entity_poly.pdbx_strand_id
1 'polypeptide(L)'
;MKKLEVYFDYACPYCYKGLQELSSLLKKYPDTKVEYIPCEAHPRPEPAPIHSDLAAQVACYLQERGLDIAKYNDLVYHAHFVEKRRIDDPALLCEFVSLCGADASDVSSSLKENVYANQVVANNKRVWETLA
;
A
#
# COMPACT_ATOMS: atom_id res chain seq x y z
N MET A 1 19.70 -10.05 10.59
CA MET A 1 18.53 -9.24 10.20
C MET A 1 17.43 -10.18 9.76
N LYS A 2 16.25 -10.12 10.40
CA LYS A 2 15.09 -10.97 10.01
C LYS A 2 14.30 -10.24 8.93
N LYS A 3 13.81 -10.97 7.93
CA LYS A 3 12.93 -10.43 6.88
C LYS A 3 11.49 -10.83 7.21
N LEU A 4 10.59 -9.87 7.22
CA LEU A 4 9.15 -10.09 7.34
C LEU A 4 8.46 -9.54 6.09
N GLU A 5 7.82 -10.42 5.34
CA GLU A 5 6.98 -10.03 4.20
C GLU A 5 5.54 -9.89 4.68
N VAL A 6 4.89 -8.78 4.32
CA VAL A 6 3.54 -8.47 4.76
C VAL A 6 2.68 -8.17 3.54
N TYR A 7 1.77 -9.09 3.24
CA TYR A 7 0.79 -8.92 2.17
C TYR A 7 -0.46 -8.24 2.73
N PHE A 8 -0.97 -7.23 2.05
CA PHE A 8 -2.12 -6.47 2.53
C PHE A 8 -2.86 -5.75 1.41
N ASP A 9 -4.13 -5.44 1.67
CA ASP A 9 -5.02 -4.66 0.79
C ASP A 9 -5.56 -3.45 1.56
N TYR A 10 -5.51 -2.26 0.95
CA TYR A 10 -6.05 -1.03 1.52
C TYR A 10 -7.57 -1.03 1.71
N ALA A 11 -8.30 -1.87 0.97
CA ALA A 11 -9.73 -2.06 1.16
C ALA A 11 -10.07 -3.05 2.30
N CYS A 12 -9.07 -3.70 2.90
CA CYS A 12 -9.30 -4.72 3.92
C CYS A 12 -9.25 -4.15 5.36
N PRO A 13 -10.35 -4.22 6.14
CA PRO A 13 -10.38 -3.71 7.51
C PRO A 13 -9.48 -4.52 8.46
N TYR A 14 -9.25 -5.80 8.17
CA TYR A 14 -8.35 -6.63 8.96
C TYR A 14 -6.88 -6.30 8.70
N CYS A 15 -6.51 -5.94 7.47
CA CYS A 15 -5.18 -5.45 7.16
C CYS A 15 -4.89 -4.13 7.86
N TYR A 16 -5.86 -3.22 7.94
CA TYR A 16 -5.71 -1.98 8.72
C TYR A 16 -5.38 -2.27 10.18
N LYS A 17 -6.20 -3.08 10.85
CA LYS A 17 -5.96 -3.47 12.25
C LYS A 17 -4.62 -4.19 12.42
N GLY A 18 -4.32 -5.14 11.54
CA GLY A 18 -3.10 -5.95 11.58
C GLY A 18 -1.83 -5.10 11.44
N LEU A 19 -1.83 -4.11 10.56
CA LEU A 19 -0.68 -3.21 10.37
C LEU A 19 -0.47 -2.26 11.56
N GLN A 20 -1.54 -1.81 12.22
CA GLN A 20 -1.43 -1.04 13.48
C GLN A 20 -0.80 -1.87 14.61
N GLU A 21 -1.24 -3.12 14.76
CA GLU A 21 -0.67 -4.05 15.73
C GLU A 21 0.79 -4.38 15.39
N LEU A 22 1.09 -4.64 14.11
CA LEU A 22 2.44 -4.90 13.64
C LEU A 22 3.39 -3.73 13.93
N SER A 23 2.98 -2.50 13.64
CA SER A 23 3.77 -1.30 13.95
C SER A 23 4.13 -1.21 15.44
N SER A 24 3.20 -1.59 16.33
CA SER A 24 3.46 -1.65 17.77
C SER A 24 4.42 -2.78 18.16
N LEU A 25 4.33 -3.93 17.50
CA LEU A 25 5.23 -5.07 17.74
C LEU A 25 6.66 -4.80 17.24
N LEU A 26 6.83 -4.17 16.08
CA LEU A 26 8.15 -3.90 15.49
C LEU A 26 9.05 -3.06 16.39
N LYS A 27 8.48 -2.21 17.27
CA LYS A 27 9.22 -1.49 18.31
C LYS A 27 10.01 -2.42 19.25
N LYS A 28 9.55 -3.66 19.43
CA LYS A 28 10.22 -4.70 20.23
C LYS A 28 11.21 -5.54 19.43
N TYR A 29 11.22 -5.41 18.10
CA TYR A 29 12.05 -6.19 17.18
C TYR A 29 12.78 -5.27 16.18
N PRO A 30 13.71 -4.41 16.64
CA PRO A 30 14.37 -3.42 15.80
C PRO A 30 15.20 -4.00 14.65
N ASP A 31 15.61 -5.27 14.75
CA ASP A 31 16.39 -5.97 13.69
C ASP A 31 15.52 -6.63 12.61
N THR A 32 14.21 -6.39 12.61
CA THR A 32 13.26 -6.90 11.62
C THR A 32 13.08 -5.89 10.50
N LYS A 33 13.48 -6.27 9.29
CA LYS A 33 13.17 -5.52 8.07
C LYS A 33 11.84 -6.00 7.51
N VAL A 34 10.89 -5.08 7.38
CA VAL A 34 9.59 -5.34 6.77
C VAL A 34 9.64 -5.04 5.28
N GLU A 35 9.10 -5.94 4.49
CA GLU A 35 8.77 -5.72 3.07
C GLU A 35 7.25 -5.70 2.95
N TYR A 36 6.70 -4.53 2.63
CA TYR A 36 5.28 -4.30 2.45
C TYR A 36 4.89 -4.67 1.02
N ILE A 37 4.04 -5.67 0.85
CA ILE A 37 3.65 -6.19 -0.46
C ILE A 37 2.16 -5.88 -0.66
N PRO A 38 1.82 -4.70 -1.19
CA PRO A 38 0.43 -4.34 -1.42
C PRO A 38 -0.16 -5.22 -2.53
N CYS A 39 -1.34 -5.76 -2.27
CA CYS A 39 -2.13 -6.59 -3.17
C CYS A 39 -3.62 -6.19 -3.09
N GLU A 40 -4.42 -6.68 -4.02
CA GLU A 40 -5.87 -6.45 -4.08
C GLU A 40 -6.62 -7.77 -3.94
N ALA A 41 -7.61 -7.80 -3.04
CA ALA A 41 -8.54 -8.92 -2.95
C ALA A 41 -9.53 -8.95 -4.13
N HIS A 42 -9.88 -7.77 -4.67
CA HIS A 42 -10.81 -7.59 -5.79
C HIS A 42 -10.17 -6.74 -6.90
N PRO A 43 -9.21 -7.29 -7.65
CA PRO A 43 -8.60 -6.59 -8.76
C PRO A 43 -9.61 -6.40 -9.91
N ARG A 44 -9.44 -5.35 -10.70
CA ARG A 44 -10.26 -5.15 -11.91
C ARG A 44 -10.13 -6.36 -12.86
N PRO A 45 -11.22 -6.79 -13.52
CA PRO A 45 -12.53 -6.14 -13.61
C PRO A 45 -13.55 -6.60 -12.56
N GLU A 46 -13.13 -7.24 -11.46
CA GLU A 46 -14.08 -7.67 -10.43
C GLU A 46 -14.86 -6.48 -9.85
N PRO A 47 -16.16 -6.61 -9.56
CA PRO A 47 -16.93 -5.51 -8.98
C PRO A 47 -16.54 -5.30 -7.51
N ALA A 48 -16.10 -4.09 -7.16
CA ALA A 48 -15.83 -3.68 -5.79
C ALA A 48 -16.37 -2.26 -5.52
N PRO A 49 -16.76 -1.92 -4.27
CA PRO A 49 -17.14 -0.54 -3.91
C PRO A 49 -15.99 0.47 -4.09
N ILE A 50 -14.76 -0.01 -3.92
CA ILE A 50 -13.52 0.74 -4.08
C ILE A 50 -12.45 -0.23 -4.61
N HIS A 51 -11.61 0.25 -5.51
CA HIS A 51 -10.39 -0.46 -5.91
C HIS A 51 -9.20 0.18 -5.22
N SER A 52 -8.26 -0.64 -4.77
CA SER A 52 -7.06 -0.19 -4.08
C SER A 52 -5.82 -0.19 -4.98
N ASP A 53 -5.96 -0.57 -6.26
CA ASP A 53 -4.93 -0.57 -7.30
C ASP A 53 -4.06 0.68 -7.30
N LEU A 54 -4.66 1.88 -7.34
CA LEU A 54 -3.90 3.13 -7.37
C LEU A 54 -3.12 3.36 -6.06
N ALA A 55 -3.76 3.11 -4.92
CA ALA A 55 -3.09 3.23 -3.62
C ALA A 55 -1.92 2.21 -3.49
N ALA A 56 -2.11 1.00 -3.99
CA ALA A 56 -1.10 -0.06 -4.04
C ALA A 56 0.08 0.30 -4.97
N GLN A 57 -0.18 0.92 -6.12
CA GLN A 57 0.87 1.41 -7.01
C GLN A 57 1.75 2.45 -6.33
N VAL A 58 1.17 3.40 -5.59
CA VAL A 58 1.94 4.39 -4.82
C VAL A 58 2.76 3.73 -3.72
N ALA A 59 2.22 2.74 -3.03
CA ALA A 59 2.98 1.99 -2.03
C ALA A 59 4.21 1.30 -2.66
N CYS A 60 4.05 0.67 -3.82
CA CYS A 60 5.19 0.12 -4.57
C CYS A 60 6.24 1.19 -4.91
N TYR A 61 5.80 2.37 -5.39
CA TYR A 61 6.69 3.50 -5.67
C TYR A 61 7.52 3.90 -4.44
N LEU A 62 6.86 4.05 -3.28
CA LEU A 62 7.52 4.46 -2.04
C LEU A 62 8.51 3.40 -1.56
N GLN A 63 8.12 2.12 -1.59
CA GLN A 63 8.99 1.05 -1.13
C GLN A 63 10.25 0.88 -2.00
N GLU A 64 10.13 0.98 -3.32
CA GLU A 64 11.27 0.90 -4.23
C GLU A 64 12.31 2.00 -3.95
N ARG A 65 11.85 3.19 -3.54
CA ARG A 65 12.69 4.35 -3.21
C ARG A 65 13.13 4.40 -1.75
N GLY A 66 12.70 3.46 -0.91
CA GLY A 66 13.00 3.48 0.53
C GLY A 66 12.39 4.69 1.26
N LEU A 67 11.26 5.20 0.77
CA LEU A 67 10.50 6.29 1.37
C LEU A 67 9.54 5.76 2.45
N ASP A 68 8.88 6.67 3.18
CA ASP A 68 8.07 6.32 4.36
C ASP A 68 6.70 5.70 3.99
N ILE A 69 6.75 4.44 3.55
CA ILE A 69 5.58 3.62 3.23
C ILE A 69 4.73 3.31 4.46
N ALA A 70 5.33 3.20 5.65
CA ALA A 70 4.58 2.90 6.86
C ALA A 70 3.62 4.06 7.20
N LYS A 71 4.12 5.30 7.13
CA LYS A 71 3.28 6.50 7.28
C LYS A 71 2.24 6.61 6.18
N TYR A 72 2.61 6.31 4.93
CA TYR A 72 1.66 6.32 3.82
C TYR A 72 0.52 5.32 4.05
N ASN A 73 0.84 4.11 4.52
CA ASN A 73 -0.17 3.11 4.85
C ASN A 73 -1.18 3.65 5.87
N ASP A 74 -0.68 4.23 6.96
CA ASP A 74 -1.52 4.80 8.01
C ASP A 74 -2.45 5.91 7.48
N LEU A 75 -1.94 6.80 6.62
CA LEU A 75 -2.72 7.87 6.00
C LEU A 75 -3.83 7.32 5.10
N VAL A 76 -3.51 6.38 4.21
CA VAL A 76 -4.49 5.78 3.28
C VAL A 76 -5.59 5.04 4.04
N TYR A 77 -5.22 4.22 5.04
CA TYR A 77 -6.21 3.51 5.84
C TYR A 77 -7.08 4.45 6.66
N HIS A 78 -6.50 5.49 7.28
CA HIS A 78 -7.27 6.48 8.02
C HIS A 78 -8.27 7.20 7.10
N ALA A 79 -7.82 7.64 5.94
CA ALA A 79 -8.68 8.28 4.93
C ALA A 79 -9.84 7.37 4.52
N HIS A 80 -9.57 6.09 4.26
CA HIS A 80 -10.60 5.14 3.83
C HIS A 80 -11.57 4.76 4.96
N PHE A 81 -11.06 4.27 6.08
CA PHE A 81 -11.87 3.65 7.11
C PHE A 81 -12.44 4.63 8.13
N VAL A 82 -11.76 5.75 8.39
CA VAL A 82 -12.19 6.76 9.36
C VAL A 82 -12.89 7.93 8.67
N GLU A 83 -12.24 8.55 7.68
CA GLU A 83 -12.75 9.75 7.01
C GLU A 83 -13.71 9.46 5.85
N LYS A 84 -13.85 8.19 5.44
CA LYS A 84 -14.68 7.75 4.31
C LYS A 84 -14.31 8.42 2.98
N ARG A 85 -13.04 8.80 2.81
CA ARG A 85 -12.48 9.32 1.56
C ARG A 85 -12.18 8.18 0.58
N ARG A 86 -12.15 8.53 -0.71
CA ARG A 86 -11.87 7.59 -1.79
C ARG A 86 -10.36 7.46 -2.03
N ILE A 87 -9.84 6.25 -1.85
CA ILE A 87 -8.41 5.93 -2.02
C ILE A 87 -8.02 5.55 -3.45
N ASP A 88 -8.97 5.62 -4.38
CA ASP A 88 -8.73 5.58 -5.82
C ASP A 88 -8.76 6.98 -6.46
N ASP A 89 -8.67 8.03 -5.65
CA ASP A 89 -8.49 9.41 -6.09
C ASP A 89 -6.98 9.74 -6.16
N PRO A 90 -6.39 9.92 -7.36
CA PRO A 90 -4.98 10.27 -7.49
C PRO A 90 -4.58 11.55 -6.75
N ALA A 91 -5.47 12.55 -6.64
CA ALA A 91 -5.15 13.81 -5.98
C ALA A 91 -4.95 13.60 -4.48
N LEU A 92 -5.80 12.78 -3.85
CA LEU A 92 -5.64 12.37 -2.45
C LEU A 92 -4.31 11.64 -2.23
N LEU A 93 -3.97 10.69 -3.11
CA LEU A 93 -2.74 9.94 -2.96
C LEU A 93 -1.51 10.85 -3.11
N CYS A 94 -1.56 11.81 -4.03
CA CYS A 94 -0.51 12.83 -4.21
C CYS A 94 -0.34 13.74 -2.98
N GLU A 95 -1.43 14.07 -2.27
CA GLU A 95 -1.38 14.81 -1.00
C GLU A 95 -0.58 14.03 0.07
N PHE A 96 -0.85 12.73 0.20
CA PHE A 96 -0.22 11.89 1.22
C PHE A 96 1.26 11.64 0.96
N VAL A 97 1.68 11.41 -0.27
CA VAL A 97 3.08 11.09 -0.57
C VAL A 97 4.04 12.24 -0.28
N SER A 98 3.58 13.50 -0.37
CA SER A 98 4.36 14.67 0.06
C SER A 98 4.70 14.63 1.55
N LEU A 99 3.82 14.04 2.38
CA LEU A 99 4.08 13.82 3.80
C LEU A 99 5.05 12.66 4.06
N CYS A 100 5.29 11.81 3.06
CA CYS A 100 6.13 10.61 3.13
C CYS A 100 7.50 10.77 2.45
N GLY A 101 7.83 11.99 2.00
CA GLY A 101 9.12 12.32 1.41
C GLY A 101 9.22 12.12 -0.11
N ALA A 102 8.09 11.93 -0.81
CA ALA A 102 8.05 11.87 -2.27
C ALA A 102 7.59 13.20 -2.89
N ASP A 103 7.97 13.41 -4.15
CA ASP A 103 7.43 14.48 -4.98
C ASP A 103 6.04 14.09 -5.53
N ALA A 104 5.03 14.92 -5.29
CA ALA A 104 3.66 14.66 -5.71
C ALA A 104 3.51 14.64 -7.25
N SER A 105 4.31 15.42 -7.98
CA SER A 105 4.27 15.47 -9.44
C SER A 105 4.87 14.21 -10.08
N ASP A 106 5.93 13.66 -9.46
CA ASP A 106 6.50 12.37 -9.85
C ASP A 106 5.50 11.22 -9.66
N VAL A 107 4.82 11.19 -8.50
CA VAL A 107 3.80 10.16 -8.21
C VAL A 107 2.59 10.33 -9.13
N SER A 108 2.15 11.56 -9.40
CA SER A 108 1.07 11.84 -10.35
C SER A 108 1.40 11.29 -11.75
N SER A 109 2.64 11.48 -12.20
CA SER A 109 3.11 10.97 -13.49
C SER A 109 3.18 9.44 -13.49
N SER A 110 3.72 8.85 -12.41
CA SER A 110 3.79 7.40 -12.22
C SER A 110 2.42 6.71 -12.28
N LEU A 111 1.40 7.32 -11.67
CA LEU A 111 0.02 6.82 -11.70
C LEU A 111 -0.61 6.94 -13.09
N LYS A 112 -0.40 8.06 -13.80
CA LYS A 112 -0.91 8.23 -15.17
C LYS A 112 -0.32 7.21 -16.14
N GLU A 113 0.95 6.91 -15.98
CA GLU A 113 1.70 5.95 -16.80
C GLU A 113 1.52 4.51 -16.33
N ASN A 114 0.83 4.27 -15.21
CA ASN A 114 0.64 2.95 -14.61
C ASN A 114 1.97 2.19 -14.38
N VAL A 115 3.02 2.92 -13.97
CA VAL A 115 4.39 2.37 -13.85
C VAL A 115 4.43 1.12 -12.95
N TYR A 116 3.66 1.11 -11.86
CA TYR A 116 3.64 0.01 -10.90
C TYR A 116 2.46 -0.95 -11.06
N ALA A 117 1.58 -0.77 -12.05
CA ALA A 117 0.40 -1.62 -12.21
C ALA A 117 0.77 -3.11 -12.38
N ASN A 118 1.81 -3.40 -13.19
CA ASN A 118 2.31 -4.77 -13.36
C ASN A 118 2.87 -5.35 -12.06
N GLN A 119 3.48 -4.53 -11.21
CA GLN A 119 3.99 -4.97 -9.91
C GLN A 119 2.83 -5.33 -8.96
N VAL A 120 1.75 -4.55 -8.95
CA VAL A 120 0.55 -4.88 -8.15
C VAL A 120 -0.08 -6.20 -8.63
N VAL A 121 -0.18 -6.40 -9.95
CA VAL A 121 -0.64 -7.69 -10.51
C VAL A 121 0.29 -8.85 -10.14
N ALA A 122 1.60 -8.64 -10.14
CA ALA A 122 2.57 -9.64 -9.72
C ALA A 122 2.43 -9.96 -8.22
N ASN A 123 2.20 -8.96 -7.37
CA ASN A 123 1.95 -9.15 -5.94
C ASN A 123 0.66 -9.98 -5.71
N ASN A 124 -0.39 -9.71 -6.47
CA ASN A 124 -1.65 -10.48 -6.43
C ASN A 124 -1.42 -11.95 -6.78
N LYS A 125 -0.56 -12.27 -7.76
CA LYS A 125 -0.22 -13.67 -8.08
C LYS A 125 0.62 -14.30 -6.99
N ARG A 126 1.65 -13.59 -6.52
CA ARG A 126 2.60 -14.06 -5.53
C ARG A 126 1.93 -14.48 -4.22
N VAL A 127 0.94 -13.71 -3.73
CA VAL A 127 0.23 -14.05 -2.48
C VAL A 127 -0.51 -15.38 -2.58
N TRP A 128 -1.06 -15.73 -3.74
CA TRP A 128 -1.75 -17.02 -3.94
C TRP A 128 -0.77 -18.17 -4.17
N GLU A 129 0.29 -17.95 -4.95
CA GLU A 129 1.28 -18.98 -5.27
C GLU A 129 2.13 -19.39 -4.05
N THR A 130 2.36 -18.48 -3.11
CA THR A 130 3.12 -18.78 -1.87
C THR A 130 2.32 -19.52 -0.80
N LEU A 131 1.01 -19.70 -1.00
CA LEU A 131 0.13 -20.45 -0.10
C LEU A 131 -0.22 -21.86 -0.60
N ALA A 132 0.20 -22.22 -1.82
CA ALA A 132 0.02 -23.54 -2.43
C ALA A 132 1.23 -24.46 -2.17
#